data_AF-A0A7V9CNL5-F1
#
_entry.id   AF-A0A7V9CNL5-F1
#
_cell.length_a   1.000
_cell.length_b   1.000
_cell.length_c   1.000
_cell.angle_alpha   90.00
_cell.angle_beta   90.00
_cell.angle_gamma   90.00
#
_symmetry.space_group_name_H-M   'P 1'
#
loop_
_entity.id
_entity.type
_entity.pdbx_description
1 polymer ?
#
loop_
_entity_poly.entity_id
_entity_poly.type
_entity_poly.pdbx_seq_one_letter_code
_entity_poly.pdbx_strand_id
1 'polypeptide(L)'
;QTPTSLAGALDAPATAEIYVNGKLVSRAALPAGAFSLEDIPASIGLGDVRVVLRDAFGRQQDLTQQFYRGPSLLRPGTHQFRYQVGVDPRQSSGLGGRTYVLAEHRVGLTRALTVGATATGMDTQWRGGPIVAVQSPLGGLELGALVDAGAGAARYGGSAAYDYRSRWLSLRLSLAPSERSWALGPTRYDLVTGVGAAPWRGTSVFAGLTRVHDWRGARQTRASVGTSLSWWRRSSLQVQASRVQSAGEPGAFGIGVTWGLAFGNRSSASIGWSASDGVAGPMIATVQTPMPTGPGVGYMAQWAGDGQREAITRTMLSAQHPLLRADVQHLRVGGQDTWDANVSGAVVVAGGGVFLTRPIPDAWALVEIPSGSGVQASASNQQVGRTNRGGRLLVPSLTSYTPQRLSVDAEDLPIGAVLGAYDATIVPRLRAGVRVRFAAVALRAWSGRLLLPATWASLGATARLERGGGTVMARSPVGHGGEVYFEFDGGDPVRVVVESALAVATCDLPERRAVGDATLTDIGDLTCRETVTTLVNAR
;
A
#
# COMPACT_ATOMS: atom_id res chain seq x y z
N GLN A 1 -14.28 -3.96 8.34
CA GLN A 1 -12.91 -4.01 8.90
C GLN A 1 -12.18 -5.04 8.06
N THR A 2 -10.94 -4.78 7.63
CA THR A 2 -10.16 -5.83 6.97
C THR A 2 -9.95 -6.95 7.98
N PRO A 3 -10.31 -8.19 7.66
CA PRO A 3 -9.95 -9.31 8.52
C PRO A 3 -8.44 -9.31 8.72
N THR A 4 -7.99 -9.81 9.87
CA THR A 4 -6.56 -9.97 10.10
C THR A 4 -6.06 -10.95 9.05
N SER A 5 -5.38 -10.42 8.05
CA SER A 5 -4.91 -11.17 6.89
C SER A 5 -3.39 -11.24 6.94
N LEU A 6 -2.86 -12.46 6.89
CA LEU A 6 -1.43 -12.69 6.77
C LEU A 6 -1.15 -13.24 5.38
N ALA A 7 -0.42 -12.46 4.58
CA ALA A 7 0.04 -12.90 3.27
C ALA A 7 1.53 -13.26 3.32
N GLY A 8 1.92 -14.24 2.52
CA GLY A 8 3.30 -14.69 2.39
C GLY A 8 3.51 -15.45 1.09
N ALA A 9 4.70 -16.00 0.93
CA ALA A 9 5.00 -16.93 -0.14
C ALA A 9 5.66 -18.18 0.47
N LEU A 10 5.32 -19.34 -0.08
CA LEU A 10 5.88 -20.63 0.29
C LEU A 10 6.64 -21.20 -0.89
N ASP A 11 7.87 -21.65 -0.65
CA ASP A 11 8.69 -22.27 -1.69
C ASP A 11 8.28 -23.73 -1.95
N ALA A 12 7.69 -24.39 -0.95
CA ALA A 12 7.19 -25.76 -1.01
C ALA A 12 5.83 -25.89 -0.28
N PRO A 13 5.03 -26.92 -0.57
CA PRO A 13 3.79 -27.18 0.15
C PRO A 13 4.04 -27.27 1.67
N ALA A 14 3.24 -26.55 2.46
CA ALA A 14 3.43 -26.44 3.89
C ALA A 14 2.11 -26.50 4.66
N THR A 15 2.18 -26.88 5.92
CA THR A 15 1.08 -26.81 6.88
C THR A 15 1.25 -25.57 7.75
N ALA A 16 0.33 -24.63 7.67
CA ALA A 16 0.24 -23.46 8.53
C ALA A 16 -0.50 -23.79 9.82
N GLU A 17 0.16 -23.61 10.95
CA GLU A 17 -0.46 -23.56 12.28
C GLU A 17 -0.60 -22.11 12.72
N ILE A 18 -1.83 -21.62 12.86
CA ILE A 18 -2.11 -20.21 13.15
C ILE A 18 -2.39 -20.08 14.64
N TYR A 19 -1.54 -19.32 15.34
CA TYR A 19 -1.69 -18.98 16.75
C TYR A 19 -2.12 -17.52 16.89
N VAL A 20 -3.09 -17.23 17.76
CA VAL A 20 -3.52 -15.87 18.09
C VAL A 20 -3.36 -15.67 19.59
N ASN A 21 -2.57 -14.68 20.00
CA ASN A 21 -2.16 -14.45 21.40
C ASN A 21 -1.59 -15.72 22.06
N GLY A 22 -0.84 -16.51 21.28
CA GLY A 22 -0.24 -17.77 21.72
C GLY A 22 -1.18 -18.99 21.80
N LYS A 23 -2.45 -18.89 21.36
CA LYS A 23 -3.41 -20.01 21.26
C LYS A 23 -3.50 -20.50 19.81
N LEU A 24 -3.32 -21.81 19.56
CA LEU A 24 -3.57 -22.39 18.24
C LEU A 24 -5.07 -22.26 17.89
N VAL A 25 -5.38 -21.46 16.87
CA VAL A 25 -6.75 -21.20 16.42
C VAL A 25 -7.12 -21.96 15.14
N SER A 26 -6.15 -22.30 14.30
CA SER A 26 -6.41 -22.98 13.02
C SER A 26 -5.18 -23.74 12.51
N ARG A 27 -5.42 -24.78 11.70
CA ARG A 27 -4.40 -25.44 10.87
C ARG A 27 -4.88 -25.48 9.42
N ALA A 28 -4.01 -25.14 8.46
CA ALA A 28 -4.34 -25.13 7.04
C ALA A 28 -3.17 -25.67 6.20
N ALA A 29 -3.45 -26.54 5.23
CA ALA A 29 -2.48 -26.91 4.21
C ALA A 29 -2.42 -25.80 3.15
N LEU A 30 -1.21 -25.37 2.79
CA LEU A 30 -0.94 -24.31 1.84
C LEU A 30 -0.09 -24.87 0.69
N PRO A 31 -0.47 -24.60 -0.58
CA PRO A 31 0.34 -24.97 -1.73
C PRO A 31 1.61 -24.10 -1.81
N ALA A 32 2.57 -24.53 -2.63
CA ALA A 32 3.71 -23.69 -3.00
C ALA A 32 3.22 -22.45 -3.79
N GLY A 33 3.86 -21.30 -3.58
CA GLY A 33 3.53 -20.01 -4.16
C GLY A 33 3.00 -18.98 -3.15
N ALA A 34 2.48 -17.87 -3.67
CA ALA A 34 1.89 -16.82 -2.84
C ALA A 34 0.61 -17.33 -2.15
N PHE A 35 0.50 -17.08 -0.85
CA PHE A 35 -0.68 -17.41 -0.06
C PHE A 35 -1.18 -16.19 0.71
N SER A 36 -2.49 -16.15 0.95
CA SER A 36 -3.15 -15.18 1.83
C SER A 36 -4.02 -15.94 2.80
N LEU A 37 -3.69 -15.86 4.09
CA LEU A 37 -4.52 -16.36 5.18
C LEU A 37 -5.46 -15.23 5.60
N GLU A 38 -6.69 -15.28 5.10
CA GLU A 38 -7.74 -14.31 5.42
C GLU A 38 -8.59 -14.81 6.61
N ASP A 39 -9.33 -13.88 7.23
CA ASP A 39 -10.26 -14.16 8.33
C ASP A 39 -9.66 -14.86 9.56
N ILE A 40 -8.42 -14.53 9.95
CA ILE A 40 -7.84 -15.05 11.18
C ILE A 40 -8.65 -14.55 12.40
N PRO A 41 -9.23 -15.45 13.22
CA PRO A 41 -10.11 -15.07 14.33
C PRO A 41 -9.29 -14.37 15.42
N ALA A 42 -9.47 -13.05 15.51
CA ALA A 42 -8.72 -12.17 16.40
C ALA A 42 -9.63 -11.53 17.46
N SER A 43 -9.25 -11.63 18.74
CA SER A 43 -9.94 -10.96 19.86
C SER A 43 -9.79 -9.43 19.78
N ILE A 44 -10.69 -8.68 20.43
CA ILE A 44 -10.61 -7.22 20.50
C ILE A 44 -9.36 -6.83 21.30
N GLY A 45 -8.48 -6.05 20.69
CA GLY A 45 -7.27 -5.48 21.25
C GLY A 45 -6.07 -5.52 20.31
N LEU A 46 -4.94 -5.03 20.84
CA LEU A 46 -3.58 -5.24 20.37
C LEU A 46 -3.18 -6.66 20.77
N GLY A 47 -2.99 -7.51 19.78
CA GLY A 47 -2.59 -8.89 19.94
C GLY A 47 -1.59 -9.26 18.86
N ASP A 48 -1.08 -10.48 18.93
CA ASP A 48 -0.19 -11.02 17.92
C ASP A 48 -0.82 -12.26 17.27
N VAL A 49 -0.74 -12.34 15.95
CA VAL A 49 -0.94 -13.58 15.21
C VAL A 49 0.43 -14.14 14.90
N ARG A 50 0.73 -15.34 15.40
CA ARG A 50 1.92 -16.10 15.05
C ARG A 50 1.51 -17.27 14.18
N VAL A 51 1.89 -17.28 12.91
CA VAL A 51 1.70 -18.41 12.01
C VAL A 51 2.98 -19.20 11.90
N VAL A 52 2.92 -20.47 12.28
CA VAL A 52 4.01 -21.43 12.18
C VAL A 52 3.79 -22.26 10.92
N LEU A 53 4.54 -22.00 9.87
CA LEU A 53 4.52 -22.77 8.63
C LEU A 53 5.49 -23.93 8.76
N ARG A 54 5.03 -25.16 8.56
CA ARG A 54 5.85 -26.38 8.55
C ARG A 54 5.81 -26.97 7.15
N ASP A 55 6.92 -26.95 6.43
CA ASP A 55 6.96 -27.55 5.09
C ASP A 55 7.03 -29.09 5.15
N ALA A 56 6.88 -29.74 3.98
CA ALA A 56 7.00 -31.19 3.84
C ALA A 56 8.40 -31.74 4.17
N PHE A 57 9.41 -30.88 4.30
CA PHE A 57 10.80 -31.22 4.61
C PHE A 57 11.16 -30.95 6.08
N GLY A 58 10.19 -30.55 6.90
CA GLY A 58 10.37 -30.28 8.33
C GLY A 58 10.91 -28.88 8.67
N ARG A 59 11.10 -27.99 7.69
CA ARG A 59 11.52 -26.60 7.92
C ARG A 59 10.34 -25.81 8.51
N GLN A 60 10.65 -24.98 9.51
CA GLN A 60 9.66 -24.16 10.21
C GLN A 60 9.90 -22.67 9.93
N GLN A 61 8.86 -21.96 9.47
CA GLN A 61 8.86 -20.51 9.29
C GLN A 61 7.78 -19.88 10.18
N ASP A 62 8.22 -19.09 11.17
CA ASP A 62 7.33 -18.35 12.07
C ASP A 62 7.12 -16.93 11.54
N LEU A 63 5.88 -16.62 11.15
CA LEU A 63 5.44 -15.28 10.77
C LEU A 63 4.62 -14.67 11.91
N THR A 64 5.12 -13.63 12.55
CA THR A 64 4.40 -12.94 13.64
C THR A 64 3.96 -11.56 13.20
N GLN A 65 2.65 -11.31 13.16
CA GLN A 65 2.06 -10.02 12.84
C GLN A 65 1.29 -9.49 14.04
N GLN A 66 1.66 -8.29 14.49
CA GLN A 66 0.88 -7.57 15.49
C GLN A 66 -0.37 -6.97 14.83
N PHE A 67 -1.54 -7.19 15.42
CA PHE A 67 -2.80 -6.58 14.99
C PHE A 67 -3.38 -5.74 16.12
N TYR A 68 -4.17 -4.72 15.78
CA TYR A 68 -5.00 -3.99 16.74
C TYR A 68 -6.44 -3.97 16.25
N ARG A 69 -7.36 -4.49 17.07
CA ARG A 69 -8.80 -4.49 16.84
C ARG A 69 -9.48 -3.77 18.02
N GLY A 70 -9.81 -2.48 17.90
CA GLY A 70 -10.56 -1.75 18.95
C GLY A 70 -12.08 -1.77 18.73
N PRO A 71 -12.88 -1.28 19.71
CA PRO A 71 -14.27 -0.88 19.48
C PRO A 71 -14.35 0.05 18.26
N SER A 72 -15.03 -0.38 17.20
CA SER A 72 -15.08 0.40 15.96
C SER A 72 -16.37 1.21 15.88
N LEU A 73 -16.29 2.48 16.28
CA LEU A 73 -17.37 3.40 16.00
C LEU A 73 -17.37 3.81 14.53
N LEU A 74 -18.56 3.81 13.97
CA LEU A 74 -18.85 4.33 12.64
C LEU A 74 -19.27 5.79 12.77
N ARG A 75 -18.93 6.61 11.76
CA ARG A 75 -19.45 7.98 11.68
C ARG A 75 -20.99 7.94 11.55
N PRO A 76 -21.72 8.97 12.00
CA PRO A 76 -23.17 9.06 11.84
C PRO A 76 -23.58 8.79 10.39
N GLY A 77 -24.57 7.93 10.18
CA GLY A 77 -25.08 7.54 8.86
C GLY A 77 -24.16 6.61 8.06
N THR A 78 -23.01 6.20 8.61
CA THR A 78 -22.14 5.22 7.94
C THR A 78 -22.59 3.81 8.27
N HIS A 79 -22.80 3.01 7.22
CA HIS A 79 -23.13 1.59 7.32
C HIS A 79 -21.89 0.76 6.99
N GLN A 80 -21.66 -0.29 7.79
CA GLN A 80 -20.68 -1.32 7.52
C GLN A 80 -21.42 -2.66 7.52
N PHE A 81 -21.33 -3.40 6.43
CA PHE A 81 -22.01 -4.67 6.29
C PHE A 81 -21.09 -5.73 5.68
N ARG A 82 -21.36 -6.99 6.00
CA ARG A 82 -20.72 -8.16 5.41
C ARG A 82 -21.78 -9.25 5.30
N TYR A 83 -22.11 -9.62 4.07
CA TYR A 83 -23.04 -10.69 3.75
C TYR A 83 -22.31 -11.73 2.92
N GLN A 84 -22.27 -12.98 3.40
CA GLN A 84 -21.61 -14.09 2.74
C GLN A 84 -22.54 -15.29 2.76
N VAL A 85 -22.62 -15.98 1.63
CA VAL A 85 -23.30 -17.27 1.46
C VAL A 85 -22.33 -18.16 0.72
N GLY A 86 -22.17 -19.38 1.19
CA GLY A 86 -21.25 -20.33 0.58
C GLY A 86 -21.45 -21.75 1.10
N VAL A 87 -20.52 -22.61 0.72
CA VAL A 87 -20.46 -24.01 1.15
C VAL A 87 -19.11 -24.21 1.81
N ASP A 88 -19.07 -24.81 3.00
CA ASP A 88 -17.80 -25.05 3.71
C ASP A 88 -17.02 -26.21 3.05
N PRO A 89 -15.87 -25.95 2.41
CA PRO A 89 -15.10 -26.98 1.71
C PRO A 89 -14.28 -27.86 2.67
N ARG A 90 -14.15 -27.47 3.95
CA ARG A 90 -13.29 -28.17 4.93
C ARG A 90 -13.86 -29.51 5.40
N GLN A 91 -15.13 -29.78 5.12
CA GLN A 91 -15.81 -31.05 5.44
C GLN A 91 -16.18 -31.85 4.19
N SER A 92 -15.73 -31.44 3.00
CA SER A 92 -16.14 -32.05 1.75
C SER A 92 -15.03 -32.91 1.14
N SER A 93 -15.06 -34.22 1.38
CA SER A 93 -14.56 -35.20 0.42
C SER A 93 -15.66 -35.49 -0.60
N GLY A 94 -16.03 -34.50 -1.44
CA GLY A 94 -17.08 -34.63 -2.47
C GLY A 94 -18.01 -33.42 -2.62
N LEU A 95 -19.14 -33.58 -3.33
CA LEU A 95 -20.15 -32.53 -3.61
C LEU A 95 -21.14 -32.26 -2.44
N GLY A 96 -20.94 -32.87 -1.27
CA GLY A 96 -21.88 -32.81 -0.12
C GLY A 96 -21.52 -31.81 0.98
N GLY A 97 -21.13 -30.57 0.63
CA GLY A 97 -20.74 -29.58 1.63
C GLY A 97 -21.93 -28.94 2.37
N ARG A 98 -21.73 -28.60 3.65
CA ARG A 98 -22.72 -27.88 4.47
C ARG A 98 -22.83 -26.43 4.00
N THR A 99 -24.05 -25.93 3.90
CA THR A 99 -24.30 -24.53 3.52
C THR A 99 -24.00 -23.62 4.70
N TYR A 100 -23.33 -22.49 4.43
CA TYR A 100 -22.95 -21.51 5.42
C TYR A 100 -23.43 -20.12 5.00
N VAL A 101 -24.03 -19.41 5.95
CA VAL A 101 -24.51 -18.04 5.79
C VAL A 101 -23.91 -17.18 6.89
N LEU A 102 -23.40 -16.00 6.54
CA LEU A 102 -22.94 -14.98 7.48
C LEU A 102 -23.54 -13.63 7.09
N ALA A 103 -24.14 -12.95 8.05
CA ALA A 103 -24.63 -11.61 7.90
C ALA A 103 -24.19 -10.76 9.08
N GLU A 104 -23.52 -9.65 8.81
CA GLU A 104 -23.13 -8.66 9.81
C GLU A 104 -23.51 -7.29 9.27
N HIS A 105 -24.20 -6.48 10.06
CA HIS A 105 -24.54 -5.11 9.70
C HIS A 105 -24.37 -4.20 10.92
N ARG A 106 -23.64 -3.10 10.76
CA ARG A 106 -23.40 -2.08 11.77
C ARG A 106 -23.72 -0.70 11.19
N VAL A 107 -24.27 0.19 11.99
CA VAL A 107 -24.59 1.57 11.62
C VAL A 107 -24.14 2.53 12.71
N GLY A 108 -23.48 3.61 12.31
CA GLY A 108 -23.18 4.74 13.19
C GLY A 108 -24.43 5.59 13.39
N LEU A 109 -25.03 5.56 14.58
CA LEU A 109 -26.21 6.37 14.89
C LEU A 109 -25.81 7.79 15.26
N THR A 110 -24.77 7.92 16.09
CA THR A 110 -24.21 9.21 16.51
C THR A 110 -22.68 9.17 16.44
N ARG A 111 -22.02 10.29 16.75
CA ARG A 111 -20.54 10.33 16.85
C ARG A 111 -19.99 9.43 17.97
N ALA A 112 -20.85 9.04 18.91
CA ALA A 112 -20.50 8.28 20.11
C ALA A 112 -21.24 6.94 20.22
N LEU A 113 -22.11 6.58 19.28
CA LEU A 113 -22.92 5.35 19.32
C LEU A 113 -22.96 4.68 17.96
N THR A 114 -22.58 3.40 17.93
CA THR A 114 -22.75 2.49 16.80
C THR A 114 -23.51 1.27 17.27
N VAL A 115 -24.52 0.86 16.50
CA VAL A 115 -25.32 -0.33 16.77
C VAL A 115 -25.20 -1.26 15.59
N GLY A 116 -25.24 -2.57 15.82
CA GLY A 116 -25.23 -3.57 14.78
C GLY A 116 -25.80 -4.89 15.23
N ALA A 117 -25.85 -5.82 14.30
CA ALA A 117 -26.25 -7.20 14.54
C ALA A 117 -25.39 -8.12 13.69
N THR A 118 -25.22 -9.34 14.21
CA THR A 118 -24.58 -10.45 13.50
C THR A 118 -25.52 -11.64 13.47
N ALA A 119 -25.46 -12.42 12.39
CA ALA A 119 -26.14 -13.68 12.21
C ALA A 119 -25.23 -14.64 11.45
N THR A 120 -25.18 -15.90 11.87
CA THR A 120 -24.44 -16.96 11.20
C THR A 120 -25.31 -18.21 11.17
N GLY A 121 -25.47 -18.83 10.01
CA GLY A 121 -26.21 -20.07 9.82
C GLY A 121 -25.31 -21.16 9.22
N MET A 122 -25.47 -22.40 9.68
CA MET A 122 -24.88 -23.58 9.06
C MET A 122 -25.90 -24.73 9.08
N ASP A 123 -26.40 -25.10 7.90
CA ASP A 123 -27.57 -25.97 7.72
C ASP A 123 -28.79 -25.55 8.58
N THR A 124 -29.20 -26.37 9.55
CA THR A 124 -30.36 -26.11 10.43
C THR A 124 -30.03 -25.28 11.66
N GLN A 125 -28.77 -24.89 11.83
CA GLN A 125 -28.31 -24.26 13.06
C GLN A 125 -28.01 -22.79 12.80
N TRP A 126 -28.53 -21.91 13.66
CA TRP A 126 -28.43 -20.46 13.50
C TRP A 126 -27.96 -19.82 14.79
N ARG A 127 -27.08 -18.84 14.68
CA ARG A 127 -26.74 -17.94 15.78
C ARG A 127 -26.86 -16.50 15.36
N GLY A 128 -27.06 -15.62 16.32
CA GLY A 128 -27.00 -14.19 16.06
C GLY A 128 -27.24 -13.36 17.30
N GLY A 129 -27.05 -12.06 17.16
CA GLY A 129 -27.37 -11.12 18.22
C GLY A 129 -26.80 -9.73 17.99
N PRO A 130 -27.12 -8.80 18.90
CA PRO A 130 -26.77 -7.39 18.76
C PRO A 130 -25.33 -7.11 19.17
N ILE A 131 -24.78 -6.04 18.60
CA ILE A 131 -23.50 -5.44 18.95
C ILE A 131 -23.74 -3.95 19.17
N VAL A 132 -23.26 -3.39 20.28
CA VAL A 132 -23.36 -1.96 20.60
C VAL A 132 -21.98 -1.45 20.96
N ALA A 133 -21.53 -0.40 20.29
CA ALA A 133 -20.28 0.29 20.59
C ALA A 133 -20.55 1.74 20.99
N VAL A 134 -20.02 2.16 22.12
CA VAL A 134 -20.15 3.50 22.69
C VAL A 134 -18.77 4.11 22.90
N GLN A 135 -18.60 5.37 22.52
CA GLN A 135 -17.38 6.13 22.80
C GLN A 135 -17.66 7.22 23.84
N SER A 136 -16.80 7.29 24.84
CA SER A 136 -16.75 8.40 25.80
C SER A 136 -15.34 9.01 25.84
N PRO A 137 -15.16 10.18 26.46
CA PRO A 137 -13.84 10.73 26.76
C PRO A 137 -12.98 9.80 27.63
N LEU A 138 -13.62 8.93 28.43
CA LEU A 138 -12.95 7.99 29.32
C LEU A 138 -12.52 6.70 28.61
N GLY A 139 -12.99 6.44 27.38
CA GLY A 139 -12.69 5.23 26.62
C GLY A 139 -13.85 4.78 25.73
N GLY A 140 -13.59 3.79 24.87
CA GLY A 140 -14.59 3.11 24.05
C GLY A 140 -15.00 1.79 24.68
N LEU A 141 -16.29 1.49 24.67
CA LEU A 141 -16.90 0.24 25.14
C LEU A 141 -17.66 -0.43 23.99
N GLU A 142 -17.42 -1.71 23.74
CA GLU A 142 -18.20 -2.55 22.82
C GLU A 142 -18.80 -3.72 23.60
N LEU A 143 -20.12 -3.91 23.48
CA LEU A 143 -20.87 -4.99 24.06
C LEU A 143 -21.52 -5.81 22.94
N GLY A 144 -21.45 -7.12 23.04
CA GLY A 144 -22.11 -8.05 22.14
C GLY A 144 -22.88 -9.11 22.94
N ALA A 145 -24.04 -9.50 22.43
CA ALA A 145 -24.78 -10.66 22.93
C ALA A 145 -25.03 -11.60 21.75
N LEU A 146 -25.02 -12.90 22.02
CA LEU A 146 -25.23 -13.95 21.03
C LEU A 146 -26.16 -15.00 21.58
N VAL A 147 -27.11 -15.42 20.74
CA VAL A 147 -27.95 -16.59 20.95
C VAL A 147 -27.65 -17.58 19.83
N ASP A 148 -27.46 -18.85 20.18
CA ASP A 148 -27.31 -19.98 19.26
C ASP A 148 -28.52 -20.90 19.41
N ALA A 149 -29.26 -21.05 18.32
CA ALA A 149 -30.43 -21.89 18.18
C ALA A 149 -30.12 -23.00 17.15
N GLY A 150 -29.92 -24.23 17.65
CA GLY A 150 -29.75 -25.44 16.83
C GLY A 150 -30.70 -26.55 17.27
N ALA A 151 -30.49 -27.77 16.78
CA ALA A 151 -31.24 -28.96 17.21
C ALA A 151 -30.92 -29.30 18.70
N GLY A 152 -31.56 -28.59 19.63
CA GLY A 152 -31.34 -28.70 21.08
C GLY A 152 -31.76 -27.42 21.83
N ALA A 153 -31.29 -27.28 23.07
CA ALA A 153 -31.53 -26.10 23.89
C ALA A 153 -30.85 -24.84 23.31
N ALA A 154 -31.52 -23.69 23.44
CA ALA A 154 -30.93 -22.39 23.12
C ALA A 154 -29.72 -22.13 24.00
N ARG A 155 -28.65 -21.62 23.40
CA ARG A 155 -27.38 -21.33 24.07
C ARG A 155 -27.01 -19.88 23.95
N TYR A 156 -26.29 -19.37 24.95
CA TYR A 156 -25.98 -17.95 25.06
C TYR A 156 -24.47 -17.69 25.06
N GLY A 157 -24.10 -16.52 24.56
CA GLY A 157 -22.75 -15.98 24.65
C GLY A 157 -22.77 -14.47 24.70
N GLY A 158 -21.64 -13.90 25.05
CA GLY A 158 -21.49 -12.45 25.06
C GLY A 158 -20.06 -12.02 24.83
N SER A 159 -19.89 -10.73 24.60
CA SER A 159 -18.61 -10.07 24.59
C SER A 159 -18.73 -8.69 25.24
N ALA A 160 -17.71 -8.30 25.99
CA ALA A 160 -17.57 -6.96 26.53
C ALA A 160 -16.11 -6.55 26.36
N ALA A 161 -15.87 -5.45 25.65
CA ALA A 161 -14.52 -4.96 25.41
C ALA A 161 -14.44 -3.45 25.65
N TYR A 162 -13.43 -3.04 26.40
CA TYR A 162 -13.13 -1.67 26.75
C TYR A 162 -11.71 -1.33 26.32
N ASP A 163 -11.55 -0.20 25.64
CA ASP A 163 -10.25 0.33 25.23
C ASP A 163 -10.18 1.83 25.56
N TYR A 164 -9.17 2.22 26.31
CA TYR A 164 -8.86 3.62 26.60
C TYR A 164 -7.43 3.90 26.18
N ARG A 165 -7.23 5.03 25.50
CA ARG A 165 -5.93 5.44 24.97
C ARG A 165 -5.77 6.94 25.12
N SER A 166 -4.72 7.31 25.85
CA SER A 166 -4.21 8.67 25.96
C SER A 166 -2.80 8.73 25.36
N ARG A 167 -2.17 9.91 25.42
CA ARG A 167 -0.79 10.10 24.97
C ARG A 167 0.25 9.26 25.75
N TRP A 168 -0.06 8.91 27.00
CA TRP A 168 0.90 8.30 27.94
C TRP A 168 0.34 7.08 28.68
N LEU A 169 -0.94 6.75 28.52
CA LEU A 169 -1.59 5.60 29.15
C LEU A 169 -2.52 4.91 28.15
N SER A 170 -2.52 3.58 28.17
CA SER A 170 -3.44 2.72 27.45
C SER A 170 -3.96 1.65 28.38
N LEU A 171 -5.26 1.39 28.34
CA LEU A 171 -5.93 0.36 29.11
C LEU A 171 -6.82 -0.45 28.18
N ARG A 172 -6.81 -1.76 28.39
CA ARG A 172 -7.65 -2.72 27.69
C ARG A 172 -8.22 -3.75 28.65
N LEU A 173 -9.50 -4.04 28.44
CA LEU A 173 -10.20 -5.16 29.03
C LEU A 173 -11.09 -5.78 27.96
N SER A 174 -11.05 -7.09 27.78
CA SER A 174 -11.93 -7.83 26.88
C SER A 174 -12.33 -9.12 27.56
N LEU A 175 -13.63 -9.42 27.60
CA LEU A 175 -14.20 -10.62 28.18
C LEU A 175 -15.23 -11.19 27.20
N ALA A 176 -15.13 -12.47 26.86
CA ALA A 176 -16.06 -13.14 25.97
C ALA A 176 -16.50 -14.49 26.56
N PRO A 177 -17.54 -14.53 27.40
CA PRO A 177 -18.10 -15.78 27.91
C PRO A 177 -18.99 -16.44 26.84
N SER A 178 -18.98 -17.76 26.80
CA SER A 178 -19.90 -18.49 25.93
C SER A 178 -20.29 -19.86 26.50
N GLU A 179 -21.52 -20.27 26.23
CA GLU A 179 -21.98 -21.63 26.49
C GLU A 179 -21.49 -22.59 25.42
N ARG A 180 -21.30 -23.86 25.83
CA ARG A 180 -20.77 -24.91 24.96
C ARG A 180 -21.68 -25.10 23.76
N SER A 181 -21.27 -24.67 22.57
CA SER A 181 -22.07 -24.86 21.36
C SER A 181 -21.24 -25.27 20.15
N TRP A 182 -21.94 -25.68 19.07
CA TRP A 182 -21.29 -26.05 17.82
C TRP A 182 -20.67 -24.82 17.13
N ALA A 183 -21.28 -23.62 17.27
CA ALA A 183 -20.83 -22.41 16.60
C ALA A 183 -20.00 -21.46 17.47
N LEU A 184 -20.30 -21.33 18.77
CA LEU A 184 -19.49 -20.50 19.69
C LEU A 184 -18.15 -21.17 20.05
N GLY A 185 -17.98 -22.42 19.62
CA GLY A 185 -16.78 -23.19 19.81
C GLY A 185 -16.66 -23.71 21.24
N PRO A 186 -15.51 -24.27 21.58
CA PRO A 186 -15.32 -24.96 22.85
C PRO A 186 -14.95 -23.99 23.99
N THR A 187 -14.70 -22.70 23.70
CA THR A 187 -14.24 -21.71 24.69
C THR A 187 -15.36 -21.28 25.64
N ARG A 188 -15.21 -21.54 26.94
CA ARG A 188 -16.13 -21.12 28.00
C ARG A 188 -16.01 -19.64 28.33
N TYR A 189 -14.78 -19.14 28.44
CA TYR A 189 -14.51 -17.71 28.47
C TYR A 189 -13.11 -17.38 27.97
N ASP A 190 -12.98 -16.23 27.35
CA ASP A 190 -11.70 -15.58 27.02
C ASP A 190 -11.64 -14.23 27.75
N LEU A 191 -10.60 -14.01 28.56
CA LEU A 191 -10.34 -12.76 29.27
C LEU A 191 -8.97 -12.24 28.82
N VAL A 192 -8.94 -11.04 28.26
CA VAL A 192 -7.73 -10.32 27.89
C VAL A 192 -7.71 -8.99 28.60
N THR A 193 -6.65 -8.72 29.33
CA THR A 193 -6.43 -7.44 30.00
C THR A 193 -5.04 -6.91 29.63
N GLY A 194 -4.91 -5.60 29.53
CA GLY A 194 -3.63 -4.98 29.23
C GLY A 194 -3.60 -3.54 29.71
N VAL A 195 -2.48 -3.14 30.30
CA VAL A 195 -2.17 -1.75 30.61
C VAL A 195 -0.81 -1.42 30.01
N GLY A 196 -0.70 -0.26 29.38
CA GLY A 196 0.54 0.24 28.84
C GLY A 196 0.71 1.70 29.21
N ALA A 197 1.88 2.09 29.70
CA ALA A 197 2.19 3.47 30.04
C ALA A 197 3.48 3.91 29.32
N ALA A 198 3.50 5.15 28.86
CA ALA A 198 4.68 5.82 28.30
C ALA A 198 4.97 7.10 29.09
N PRO A 199 5.45 6.98 30.35
CA PRO A 199 5.61 8.11 31.26
C PRO A 199 6.69 9.10 30.82
N TRP A 200 7.69 8.63 30.07
CA TRP A 200 8.79 9.45 29.54
C TRP A 200 8.96 9.24 28.04
N ARG A 201 9.53 10.25 27.36
CA ARG A 201 9.83 10.16 25.94
C ARG A 201 10.83 9.03 25.70
N GLY A 202 10.42 8.05 24.89
CA GLY A 202 11.26 6.90 24.57
C GLY A 202 11.20 5.76 25.57
N THR A 203 10.35 5.83 26.60
CA THR A 203 10.12 4.71 27.53
C THR A 203 8.67 4.30 27.45
N SER A 204 8.41 3.01 27.25
CA SER A 204 7.09 2.42 27.40
C SER A 204 7.16 1.18 28.28
N VAL A 205 6.18 0.99 29.15
CA VAL A 205 6.01 -0.18 30.01
C VAL A 205 4.65 -0.76 29.71
N PHE A 206 4.52 -2.07 29.68
CA PHE A 206 3.25 -2.75 29.51
C PHE A 206 3.13 -3.95 30.43
N ALA A 207 1.90 -4.26 30.82
CA ALA A 207 1.53 -5.47 31.53
C ALA A 207 0.25 -6.01 30.94
N GLY A 208 0.11 -7.34 30.87
CA GLY A 208 -1.07 -7.98 30.34
C GLY A 208 -1.35 -9.33 30.99
N LEU A 209 -2.63 -9.69 31.01
CA LEU A 209 -3.09 -11.01 31.44
C LEU A 209 -4.10 -11.52 30.43
N THR A 210 -3.84 -12.69 29.88
CA THR A 210 -4.75 -13.45 29.03
C THR A 210 -5.12 -14.75 29.72
N ARG A 211 -6.41 -15.05 29.81
CA ARG A 211 -6.92 -16.28 30.43
C ARG A 211 -8.01 -16.86 29.56
N VAL A 212 -7.73 -18.03 29.01
CA VAL A 212 -8.64 -18.80 28.17
C VAL A 212 -9.04 -20.06 28.93
N HIS A 213 -10.33 -20.33 28.98
CA HIS A 213 -10.84 -21.59 29.52
C HIS A 213 -11.86 -22.19 28.56
N ASP A 214 -11.75 -23.50 28.36
CA ASP A 214 -12.53 -24.28 27.43
C ASP A 214 -13.41 -25.29 28.19
N TRP A 215 -14.60 -25.58 27.66
CA TRP A 215 -15.51 -26.61 28.14
C TRP A 215 -14.94 -28.03 28.09
N ARG A 216 -13.90 -28.27 27.29
CA ARG A 216 -13.14 -29.53 27.22
C ARG A 216 -12.11 -29.66 28.35
N GLY A 217 -12.04 -28.70 29.28
CA GLY A 217 -11.12 -28.71 30.42
C GLY A 217 -9.77 -28.05 30.15
N ALA A 218 -9.47 -27.68 28.90
CA ALA A 218 -8.28 -26.90 28.59
C ALA A 218 -8.36 -25.51 29.25
N ARG A 219 -7.30 -25.13 29.95
CA ARG A 219 -7.16 -23.81 30.57
C ARG A 219 -5.76 -23.31 30.27
N GLN A 220 -5.66 -22.05 29.83
CA GLN A 220 -4.39 -21.41 29.61
C GLN A 220 -4.43 -20.02 30.25
N THR A 221 -3.44 -19.69 31.07
CA THR A 221 -3.26 -18.38 31.68
C THR A 221 -1.89 -17.85 31.30
N ARG A 222 -1.81 -16.68 30.68
CA ARG A 222 -0.56 -16.00 30.34
C ARG A 222 -0.56 -14.63 31.02
N ALA A 223 0.39 -14.40 31.92
CA ALA A 223 0.69 -13.08 32.44
C ALA A 223 1.99 -12.58 31.80
N SER A 224 2.05 -11.34 31.36
CA SER A 224 3.27 -10.75 30.80
C SER A 224 3.49 -9.34 31.32
N VAL A 225 4.76 -8.97 31.47
CA VAL A 225 5.20 -7.61 31.76
C VAL A 225 6.36 -7.30 30.84
N GLY A 226 6.48 -6.07 30.40
CA GLY A 226 7.62 -5.67 29.58
C GLY A 226 7.84 -4.17 29.56
N THR A 227 9.00 -3.80 29.06
CA THR A 227 9.45 -2.43 28.92
C THR A 227 10.22 -2.28 27.61
N SER A 228 10.05 -1.15 26.95
CA SER A 228 10.80 -0.73 25.78
C SER A 228 11.40 0.64 26.06
N LEU A 229 12.73 0.70 26.02
CA LEU A 229 13.53 1.88 26.28
C LEU A 229 14.23 2.24 24.97
N SER A 230 14.07 3.44 24.44
CA SER A 230 14.81 3.95 23.28
C SER A 230 15.83 4.98 23.73
N TRP A 231 17.12 4.63 23.67
CA TRP A 231 18.24 5.41 24.21
C TRP A 231 19.06 5.87 23.01
N TRP A 232 19.12 7.18 22.81
CA TRP A 232 19.46 7.82 21.53
C TRP A 232 18.46 7.48 20.41
N ARG A 233 18.24 8.38 19.44
CA ARG A 233 17.16 8.28 18.43
C ARG A 233 17.23 7.03 17.52
N ARG A 234 18.16 6.11 17.76
CA ARG A 234 18.52 4.97 16.92
C ARG A 234 18.71 3.65 17.68
N SER A 235 18.74 3.61 19.02
CA SER A 235 18.89 2.36 19.78
C SER A 235 17.67 2.12 20.66
N SER A 236 17.25 0.86 20.77
CA SER A 236 16.12 0.44 21.59
C SER A 236 16.44 -0.87 22.32
N LEU A 237 16.14 -0.93 23.61
CA LEU A 237 16.14 -2.15 24.41
C LEU A 237 14.72 -2.51 24.79
N GLN A 238 14.31 -3.73 24.50
CA GLN A 238 13.06 -4.33 24.91
C GLN A 238 13.35 -5.45 25.91
N VAL A 239 12.67 -5.45 27.04
CA VAL A 239 12.75 -6.52 28.04
C VAL A 239 11.33 -6.95 28.34
N GLN A 240 11.06 -8.25 28.28
CA GLN A 240 9.76 -8.82 28.59
C GLN A 240 9.92 -10.07 29.45
N ALA A 241 9.04 -10.25 30.42
CA ALA A 241 8.89 -11.46 31.19
C ALA A 241 7.45 -11.94 31.06
N SER A 242 7.26 -13.25 30.97
CA SER A 242 5.92 -13.83 30.89
C SER A 242 5.85 -15.16 31.62
N ARG A 243 4.70 -15.45 32.21
CA ARG A 243 4.39 -16.75 32.81
C ARG A 243 3.19 -17.35 32.11
N VAL A 244 3.34 -18.55 31.59
CA VAL A 244 2.31 -19.30 30.87
C VAL A 244 1.96 -20.52 31.70
N GLN A 245 0.69 -20.74 31.98
CA GLN A 245 0.23 -21.92 32.69
C GLN A 245 -0.85 -22.59 31.85
N SER A 246 -0.59 -23.82 31.43
CA SER A 246 -1.52 -24.66 30.65
C SER A 246 -2.08 -25.77 31.54
N ALA A 247 -3.31 -26.21 31.26
CA ALA A 247 -3.92 -27.32 31.99
C ALA A 247 -3.13 -28.62 31.74
N GLY A 248 -2.77 -29.32 32.82
CA GLY A 248 -2.00 -30.57 32.75
C GLY A 248 -0.48 -30.39 32.57
N GLU A 249 0.01 -29.16 32.45
CA GLU A 249 1.44 -28.86 32.33
C GLU A 249 1.92 -27.98 33.49
N PRO A 250 3.18 -28.13 33.95
CA PRO A 250 3.81 -27.15 34.83
C PRO A 250 3.76 -25.75 34.22
N GLY A 251 3.65 -24.72 35.07
CA GLY A 251 3.66 -23.35 34.59
C GLY A 251 5.06 -22.95 34.11
N ALA A 252 5.15 -22.46 32.88
CA ALA A 252 6.38 -22.01 32.24
C ALA A 252 6.67 -20.52 32.49
N PHE A 253 7.85 -20.17 33.00
CA PHE A 253 8.30 -18.78 33.11
C PHE A 253 9.34 -18.46 32.03
N GLY A 254 9.07 -17.45 31.20
CA GLY A 254 9.97 -16.99 30.16
C GLY A 254 10.42 -15.55 30.35
N ILE A 255 11.68 -15.26 30.07
CA ILE A 255 12.23 -13.90 29.95
C ILE A 255 12.82 -13.72 28.55
N GLY A 256 12.66 -12.53 27.99
CA GLY A 256 13.21 -12.14 26.69
C GLY A 256 13.80 -10.75 26.78
N VAL A 257 14.99 -10.58 26.20
CA VAL A 257 15.68 -9.31 26.06
C VAL A 257 15.98 -9.13 24.59
N THR A 258 15.70 -7.97 24.01
CA THR A 258 16.02 -7.66 22.62
C THR A 258 16.56 -6.25 22.54
N TRP A 259 17.82 -6.14 22.16
CA TRP A 259 18.44 -4.88 21.82
C TRP A 259 18.41 -4.68 20.30
N GLY A 260 18.12 -3.47 19.86
CA GLY A 260 18.03 -3.11 18.45
C GLY A 260 18.71 -1.77 18.20
N LEU A 261 19.36 -1.66 17.04
CA LEU A 261 20.05 -0.49 16.56
C LEU A 261 19.63 -0.21 15.12
N ALA A 262 18.97 0.91 14.87
CA ALA A 262 18.74 1.44 13.53
C ALA A 262 19.97 2.22 13.05
N PHE A 263 20.44 1.93 11.84
CA PHE A 263 21.59 2.61 11.24
C PHE A 263 21.34 2.89 9.76
N GLY A 264 22.05 3.89 9.22
CA GLY A 264 21.71 4.46 7.91
C GLY A 264 20.26 4.98 7.87
N ASN A 265 19.68 5.02 6.67
CA ASN A 265 18.31 5.51 6.47
C ASN A 265 17.26 4.39 6.43
N ARG A 266 17.68 3.11 6.43
CA ARG A 266 16.79 1.95 6.23
C ARG A 266 17.27 0.65 6.86
N SER A 267 18.42 0.63 7.54
CA SER A 267 19.01 -0.61 8.04
C SER A 267 18.82 -0.73 9.55
N SER A 268 18.73 -1.97 10.04
CA SER A 268 18.62 -2.24 11.47
C SER A 268 19.36 -3.53 11.83
N ALA A 269 19.99 -3.52 13.00
CA ALA A 269 20.55 -4.70 13.64
C ALA A 269 19.81 -4.95 14.95
N SER A 270 19.63 -6.20 15.34
CA SER A 270 19.08 -6.56 16.64
C SER A 270 19.73 -7.82 17.19
N ILE A 271 19.88 -7.87 18.50
CA ILE A 271 20.31 -9.04 19.24
C ILE A 271 19.25 -9.34 20.29
N GLY A 272 18.65 -10.52 20.19
CA GLY A 272 17.67 -11.05 21.11
C GLY A 272 18.26 -12.20 21.91
N TRP A 273 17.85 -12.32 23.16
CA TRP A 273 18.08 -13.48 24.01
C TRP A 273 16.79 -13.82 24.72
N SER A 274 16.54 -15.11 24.95
CA SER A 274 15.39 -15.55 25.73
C SER A 274 15.75 -16.76 26.57
N ALA A 275 15.03 -16.96 27.66
CA ALA A 275 15.10 -18.16 28.48
C ALA A 275 13.68 -18.57 28.91
N SER A 276 13.45 -19.87 29.06
CA SER A 276 12.19 -20.43 29.54
C SER A 276 12.48 -21.51 30.57
N ASP A 277 11.81 -21.45 31.73
CA ASP A 277 11.95 -22.41 32.84
C ASP A 277 13.39 -22.64 33.30
N GLY A 278 14.16 -21.55 33.35
CA GLY A 278 15.58 -21.60 33.71
C GLY A 278 16.49 -22.15 32.61
N VAL A 279 15.93 -22.65 31.51
CA VAL A 279 16.68 -23.09 30.34
C VAL A 279 16.90 -21.89 29.42
N ALA A 280 18.16 -21.52 29.20
CA ALA A 280 18.51 -20.50 28.22
C ALA A 280 18.13 -20.97 26.82
N GLY A 281 17.36 -20.14 26.11
CA GLY A 281 17.05 -20.31 24.70
C GLY A 281 18.10 -19.65 23.81
N PRO A 282 17.93 -19.72 22.48
CA PRO A 282 18.92 -19.21 21.54
C PRO A 282 19.06 -17.70 21.61
N MET A 283 20.30 -17.24 21.51
CA MET A 283 20.62 -15.87 21.15
C MET A 283 20.33 -15.70 19.66
N ILE A 284 19.54 -14.70 19.30
CA ILE A 284 19.15 -14.40 17.92
C ILE A 284 19.78 -13.06 17.53
N ALA A 285 20.78 -13.10 16.65
CA ALA A 285 21.32 -11.91 16.01
C ALA A 285 20.64 -11.73 14.64
N THR A 286 20.25 -10.51 14.29
CA THR A 286 19.65 -10.20 12.99
C THR A 286 20.18 -8.87 12.50
N VAL A 287 20.57 -8.81 11.23
CA VAL A 287 20.92 -7.58 10.52
C VAL A 287 20.11 -7.56 9.25
N GLN A 288 19.39 -6.46 9.01
CA GLN A 288 18.51 -6.36 7.85
C GLN A 288 18.49 -4.96 7.26
N THR A 289 18.29 -4.92 5.96
CA THR A 289 17.89 -3.74 5.20
C THR A 289 16.65 -4.15 4.40
N PRO A 290 15.45 -3.65 4.73
CA PRO A 290 14.25 -3.94 3.95
C PRO A 290 14.38 -3.45 2.51
N MET A 291 13.64 -4.08 1.59
CA MET A 291 13.56 -3.60 0.21
C MET A 291 12.97 -2.19 0.15
N PRO A 292 13.47 -1.34 -0.76
CA PRO A 292 12.84 -0.05 -1.04
C PRO A 292 11.49 -0.24 -1.76
N THR A 293 10.68 0.82 -1.79
CA THR A 293 9.42 0.88 -2.55
C THR A 293 9.63 0.85 -4.08
N GLY A 294 10.76 1.39 -4.54
CA GLY A 294 11.20 1.39 -5.95
C GLY A 294 12.13 0.23 -6.31
N PRO A 295 12.90 0.35 -7.41
CA PRO A 295 14.00 -0.56 -7.70
C PRO A 295 15.07 -0.52 -6.60
N GLY A 296 15.68 -1.66 -6.31
CA GLY A 296 16.80 -1.74 -5.38
C GLY A 296 16.92 -3.11 -4.72
N VAL A 297 17.75 -3.17 -3.69
CA VAL A 297 18.11 -4.42 -3.02
C VAL A 297 17.85 -4.29 -1.52
N GLY A 298 17.30 -5.35 -0.94
CA GLY A 298 17.19 -5.59 0.49
C GLY A 298 17.91 -6.87 0.86
N TYR A 299 18.31 -6.99 2.12
CA TYR A 299 18.92 -8.21 2.64
C TYR A 299 18.53 -8.43 4.10
N MET A 300 18.57 -9.69 4.53
CA MET A 300 18.41 -10.09 5.92
C MET A 300 19.41 -11.20 6.21
N ALA A 301 20.20 -11.04 7.26
CA ALA A 301 21.05 -12.07 7.81
C ALA A 301 20.63 -12.30 9.26
N GLN A 302 20.38 -13.54 9.63
CA GLN A 302 19.95 -13.95 10.95
C GLN A 302 20.75 -15.18 11.39
N TRP A 303 21.16 -15.15 12.64
CA TRP A 303 21.80 -16.27 13.31
C TRP A 303 21.08 -16.53 14.63
N ALA A 304 20.78 -17.79 14.93
CA ALA A 304 20.16 -18.20 16.18
C ALA A 304 20.88 -19.43 16.76
N GLY A 305 21.37 -19.35 17.98
CA GLY A 305 22.03 -20.48 18.65
C GLY A 305 22.07 -20.35 20.17
N ASP A 306 22.02 -21.48 20.87
CA ASP A 306 22.05 -21.55 22.36
C ASP A 306 23.28 -22.30 22.91
N GLY A 307 24.19 -22.76 22.03
CA GLY A 307 25.40 -23.50 22.41
C GLY A 307 25.18 -24.97 22.79
N GLN A 308 23.92 -25.42 22.93
CA GLN A 308 23.56 -26.82 23.21
C GLN A 308 22.87 -27.49 22.02
N ARG A 309 22.22 -26.70 21.16
CA ARG A 309 21.55 -27.10 19.92
C ARG A 309 22.27 -26.54 18.71
N GLU A 310 22.07 -27.17 17.57
CA GLU A 310 22.63 -26.73 16.30
C GLU A 310 22.10 -25.35 15.92
N ALA A 311 23.03 -24.45 15.56
CA ALA A 311 22.68 -23.08 15.21
C ALA A 311 21.89 -23.01 13.89
N ILE A 312 20.91 -22.12 13.85
CA ILE A 312 20.15 -21.78 12.66
C ILE A 312 20.76 -20.52 12.05
N THR A 313 21.19 -20.62 10.79
CA THR A 313 21.63 -19.46 10.02
C THR A 313 20.68 -19.24 8.87
N ARG A 314 20.13 -18.04 8.74
CA ARG A 314 19.28 -17.64 7.61
C ARG A 314 19.87 -16.41 6.97
N THR A 315 20.10 -16.46 5.67
CA THR A 315 20.44 -15.27 4.88
C THR A 315 19.48 -15.14 3.72
N MET A 316 19.07 -13.92 3.41
CA MET A 316 18.12 -13.62 2.36
C MET A 316 18.60 -12.37 1.63
N LEU A 317 18.61 -12.44 0.31
CA LEU A 317 18.89 -11.34 -0.59
C LEU A 317 17.67 -11.14 -1.49
N SER A 318 17.09 -9.95 -1.45
CA SER A 318 15.93 -9.60 -2.27
C SER A 318 16.30 -8.45 -3.21
N ALA A 319 16.03 -8.62 -4.49
CA ALA A 319 16.27 -7.62 -5.52
C ALA A 319 14.98 -7.28 -6.26
N GLN A 320 14.75 -6.00 -6.46
CA GLN A 320 13.59 -5.46 -7.15
C GLN A 320 14.07 -4.66 -8.37
N HIS A 321 13.71 -5.13 -9.55
CA HIS A 321 13.99 -4.50 -10.84
C HIS A 321 12.66 -4.03 -11.45
N PRO A 322 12.58 -2.99 -12.31
CA PRO A 322 11.32 -2.55 -12.92
C PRO A 322 10.48 -3.65 -13.63
N LEU A 323 11.11 -4.75 -14.04
CA LEU A 323 10.49 -5.84 -14.78
C LEU A 323 10.22 -7.11 -13.95
N LEU A 324 10.92 -7.30 -12.82
CA LEU A 324 10.87 -8.54 -12.05
C LEU A 324 11.35 -8.32 -10.62
N ARG A 325 10.99 -9.25 -9.75
CA ARG A 325 11.52 -9.35 -8.39
C ARG A 325 12.19 -10.72 -8.23
N ALA A 326 13.37 -10.73 -7.64
CA ALA A 326 14.12 -11.94 -7.35
C ALA A 326 14.42 -12.00 -5.84
N ASP A 327 14.31 -13.18 -5.26
CA ASP A 327 14.62 -13.45 -3.86
C ASP A 327 15.47 -14.72 -3.81
N VAL A 328 16.59 -14.67 -3.10
CA VAL A 328 17.46 -15.82 -2.83
C VAL A 328 17.58 -15.97 -1.33
N GLN A 329 17.32 -17.16 -0.82
CA GLN A 329 17.41 -17.49 0.60
C GLN A 329 18.33 -18.69 0.80
N HIS A 330 19.18 -18.59 1.80
CA HIS A 330 19.95 -19.69 2.35
C HIS A 330 19.50 -19.93 3.78
N LEU A 331 19.19 -21.17 4.09
CA LEU A 331 18.82 -21.62 5.42
C LEU A 331 19.67 -22.83 5.80
N ARG A 332 20.49 -22.67 6.83
CA ARG A 332 21.24 -23.75 7.47
C ARG A 332 20.58 -24.12 8.77
N VAL A 333 20.14 -25.37 8.92
CA VAL A 333 19.57 -25.94 10.14
C VAL A 333 20.17 -27.31 10.33
N GLY A 334 20.73 -27.56 11.51
CA GLY A 334 21.29 -28.87 11.85
C GLY A 334 22.35 -29.41 10.89
N GLY A 335 23.25 -28.52 10.46
CA GLY A 335 24.30 -28.84 9.48
C GLY A 335 23.80 -29.04 8.04
N GLN A 336 22.49 -29.09 7.81
CA GLN A 336 21.90 -29.15 6.48
C GLN A 336 21.71 -27.75 5.90
N ASP A 337 22.19 -27.55 4.68
CA ASP A 337 22.03 -26.32 3.93
C ASP A 337 20.91 -26.46 2.90
N THR A 338 19.98 -25.52 2.93
CA THR A 338 18.88 -25.39 1.96
C THR A 338 18.98 -24.04 1.28
N TRP A 339 18.80 -24.03 -0.03
CA TRP A 339 18.86 -22.83 -0.86
C TRP A 339 17.57 -22.74 -1.66
N ASP A 340 16.89 -21.61 -1.54
CA ASP A 340 15.67 -21.29 -2.27
C ASP A 340 15.93 -20.07 -3.14
N ALA A 341 15.51 -20.12 -4.41
CA ALA A 341 15.59 -19.01 -5.33
C ALA A 341 14.24 -18.83 -6.02
N ASN A 342 13.67 -17.64 -5.87
CA ASN A 342 12.37 -17.28 -6.41
C ASN A 342 12.50 -16.07 -7.34
N VAL A 343 11.83 -16.12 -8.49
CA VAL A 343 11.71 -15.00 -9.41
C VAL A 343 10.24 -14.81 -9.73
N SER A 344 9.74 -13.60 -9.49
CA SER A 344 8.34 -13.25 -9.67
C SER A 344 8.20 -12.01 -10.56
N GLY A 345 7.14 -12.00 -11.36
CA GLY A 345 6.81 -10.95 -12.31
C GLY A 345 5.34 -11.02 -12.70
N ALA A 346 4.91 -10.10 -13.54
CA ALA A 346 3.60 -10.10 -14.14
C ALA A 346 3.70 -9.74 -15.63
N VAL A 347 2.82 -10.35 -16.42
CA VAL A 347 2.60 -10.03 -17.83
C VAL A 347 1.25 -9.35 -17.93
N VAL A 348 1.20 -8.16 -18.50
CA VAL A 348 -0.03 -7.40 -18.71
C VAL A 348 -0.26 -7.20 -20.19
N VAL A 349 -1.45 -7.58 -20.65
CA VAL A 349 -1.92 -7.30 -22.01
C VAL A 349 -2.96 -6.20 -21.93
N ALA A 350 -2.60 -5.00 -22.41
CA ALA A 350 -3.44 -3.81 -22.29
C ALA A 350 -3.10 -2.78 -23.38
N GLY A 351 -4.09 -1.98 -23.81
CA GLY A 351 -3.86 -0.87 -24.74
C GLY A 351 -3.15 -1.29 -26.04
N GLY A 352 -3.43 -2.50 -26.54
CA GLY A 352 -2.78 -3.06 -27.73
C GLY A 352 -1.29 -3.37 -27.56
N GLY A 353 -0.82 -3.63 -26.34
CA GLY A 353 0.58 -4.00 -26.06
C GLY A 353 0.70 -5.08 -24.99
N VAL A 354 1.89 -5.68 -24.94
CA VAL A 354 2.29 -6.63 -23.90
C VAL A 354 3.38 -5.98 -23.07
N PHE A 355 3.19 -5.97 -21.76
CA PHE A 355 4.09 -5.34 -20.80
C PHE A 355 4.56 -6.39 -19.79
N LEU A 356 5.88 -6.47 -19.63
CA LEU A 356 6.49 -7.21 -18.53
C LEU A 356 6.73 -6.23 -17.38
N THR A 357 6.38 -6.63 -16.17
CA THR A 357 6.54 -5.79 -14.99
C THR A 357 6.74 -6.62 -13.73
N ARG A 358 7.12 -5.96 -12.65
CA ARG A 358 7.07 -6.51 -11.29
C ARG A 358 5.65 -7.02 -10.98
N PRO A 359 5.48 -7.96 -10.02
CA PRO A 359 4.15 -8.39 -9.59
C PRO A 359 3.24 -7.20 -9.24
N ILE A 360 1.96 -7.30 -9.60
CA ILE A 360 0.96 -6.27 -9.38
C ILE A 360 0.08 -6.70 -8.21
N PRO A 361 0.31 -6.17 -6.99
CA PRO A 361 -0.41 -6.63 -5.79
C PRO A 361 -1.82 -6.03 -5.66
N ASP A 362 -2.08 -4.87 -6.29
CA ASP A 362 -3.33 -4.12 -6.16
C ASP A 362 -3.71 -3.51 -7.53
N ALA A 363 -3.88 -2.19 -7.63
CA ALA A 363 -4.21 -1.52 -8.88
C ALA A 363 -2.96 -1.20 -9.71
N TRP A 364 -3.18 -0.88 -10.99
CA TRP A 364 -2.11 -0.50 -11.92
C TRP A 364 -2.60 0.56 -12.91
N ALA A 365 -1.67 1.24 -13.56
CA ALA A 365 -2.00 2.18 -14.64
C ALA A 365 -1.15 1.96 -15.89
N LEU A 366 -1.75 2.22 -17.05
CA LEU A 366 -1.06 2.37 -18.32
C LEU A 366 -0.96 3.86 -18.63
N VAL A 367 0.25 4.40 -18.53
CA VAL A 367 0.58 5.78 -18.90
C VAL A 367 0.91 5.81 -20.39
N GLU A 368 0.25 6.69 -21.14
CA GLU A 368 0.45 6.88 -22.57
C GLU A 368 0.81 8.34 -22.84
N ILE A 369 1.94 8.55 -23.51
CA ILE A 369 2.44 9.85 -23.96
C ILE A 369 2.67 9.73 -25.47
N PRO A 370 1.75 10.23 -26.32
CA PRO A 370 1.93 10.21 -27.76
C PRO A 370 3.28 10.85 -28.13
N SER A 371 4.07 10.16 -28.95
CA SER A 371 5.41 10.61 -29.39
C SER A 371 6.47 10.81 -28.29
N GLY A 372 6.17 10.52 -27.01
CA GLY A 372 7.09 10.67 -25.89
C GLY A 372 7.75 9.36 -25.49
N SER A 373 8.77 8.91 -26.22
CA SER A 373 9.56 7.72 -25.88
C SER A 373 10.68 8.03 -24.89
N GLY A 374 10.92 7.17 -23.90
CA GLY A 374 11.97 7.36 -22.91
C GLY A 374 11.63 8.36 -21.80
N VAL A 375 10.41 8.88 -21.77
CA VAL A 375 9.95 9.87 -20.79
C VAL A 375 9.80 9.23 -19.42
N GLN A 376 10.48 9.78 -18.43
CA GLN A 376 10.34 9.36 -17.05
C GLN A 376 8.96 9.69 -16.50
N ALA A 377 8.35 8.71 -15.82
CA ALA A 377 7.14 8.93 -15.05
C ALA A 377 7.36 8.58 -13.58
N SER A 378 6.63 9.30 -12.73
CA SER A 378 6.60 9.09 -11.30
C SER A 378 5.17 8.86 -10.83
N ALA A 379 5.03 8.08 -9.75
CA ALA A 379 3.78 7.90 -9.03
C ALA A 379 3.99 8.36 -7.59
N SER A 380 3.21 9.34 -7.14
CA SER A 380 3.31 9.91 -5.78
C SER A 380 4.75 10.32 -5.43
N ASN A 381 5.42 10.99 -6.38
CA ASN A 381 6.81 11.46 -6.30
C ASN A 381 7.86 10.34 -6.15
N GLN A 382 7.53 9.11 -6.56
CA GLN A 382 8.49 8.01 -6.67
C GLN A 382 8.67 7.66 -8.14
N GLN A 383 9.92 7.65 -8.60
CA GLN A 383 10.24 7.25 -9.97
C GLN A 383 9.84 5.79 -10.19
N VAL A 384 9.00 5.54 -11.21
CA VAL A 384 8.49 4.20 -11.51
C VAL A 384 9.25 3.60 -12.68
N GLY A 385 9.52 4.39 -13.72
CA GLY A 385 10.18 3.93 -14.94
C GLY A 385 10.10 4.95 -16.07
N ARG A 386 10.43 4.50 -17.29
CA ARG A 386 10.42 5.29 -18.52
C ARG A 386 9.53 4.67 -19.59
N THR A 387 8.90 5.49 -20.42
CA THR A 387 8.06 5.03 -21.53
C THR A 387 8.88 4.25 -22.57
N ASN A 388 8.25 3.23 -23.18
CA ASN A 388 8.83 2.47 -24.27
C ASN A 388 8.84 3.27 -25.59
N ARG A 389 9.34 2.67 -26.68
CA ARG A 389 9.37 3.30 -28.02
C ARG A 389 8.00 3.76 -28.53
N GLY A 390 6.92 3.13 -28.07
CA GLY A 390 5.56 3.54 -28.40
C GLY A 390 4.97 4.61 -27.46
N GLY A 391 5.78 5.22 -26.60
CA GLY A 391 5.34 6.24 -25.65
C GLY A 391 4.50 5.69 -24.50
N ARG A 392 4.63 4.40 -24.17
CA ARG A 392 3.79 3.73 -23.16
C ARG A 392 4.62 3.23 -21.98
N LEU A 393 4.12 3.43 -20.77
CA LEU A 393 4.71 2.91 -19.52
C LEU A 393 3.62 2.26 -18.68
N LEU A 394 3.91 1.06 -18.16
CA LEU A 394 3.07 0.46 -17.14
C LEU A 394 3.58 0.84 -15.76
N VAL A 395 2.67 1.38 -14.93
CA VAL A 395 2.92 1.73 -13.53
C VAL A 395 2.33 0.64 -12.64
N PRO A 396 3.18 -0.25 -12.09
CA PRO A 396 2.71 -1.29 -11.18
C PRO A 396 2.53 -0.72 -9.76
N SER A 397 1.62 -1.33 -8.98
CA SER A 397 1.47 -1.11 -7.53
C SER A 397 0.88 0.25 -7.12
N LEU A 398 -0.30 0.58 -7.64
CA LEU A 398 -1.12 1.70 -7.17
C LEU A 398 -2.03 1.28 -6.02
N THR A 399 -2.30 2.19 -5.09
CA THR A 399 -3.22 1.92 -3.97
C THR A 399 -4.66 2.22 -4.37
N SER A 400 -5.54 1.23 -4.20
CA SER A 400 -6.96 1.35 -4.55
C SER A 400 -7.75 2.30 -3.66
N TYR A 401 -8.77 2.93 -4.22
CA TYR A 401 -9.70 3.89 -3.56
C TYR A 401 -9.02 5.12 -2.94
N THR A 402 -7.77 5.39 -3.31
CA THR A 402 -7.03 6.57 -2.87
C THR A 402 -6.59 7.39 -4.08
N PRO A 403 -6.54 8.73 -3.97
CA PRO A 403 -5.95 9.56 -5.00
C PRO A 403 -4.49 9.21 -5.22
N GLN A 404 -4.14 8.86 -6.44
CA GLN A 404 -2.78 8.56 -6.89
C GLN A 404 -2.39 9.61 -7.92
N ARG A 405 -1.35 10.39 -7.61
CA ARG A 405 -0.81 11.39 -8.54
C ARG A 405 0.23 10.72 -9.42
N LEU A 406 -0.05 10.65 -10.72
CA LEU A 406 0.92 10.25 -11.74
C LEU A 406 1.47 11.51 -12.38
N SER A 407 2.78 11.62 -12.54
CA SER A 407 3.41 12.72 -13.25
C SER A 407 4.44 12.22 -14.23
N VAL A 408 4.74 13.06 -15.22
CA VAL A 408 5.74 12.81 -16.26
C VAL A 408 6.73 13.96 -16.27
N ASP A 409 7.99 13.64 -16.52
CA ASP A 409 9.06 14.63 -16.55
C ASP A 409 9.07 15.34 -17.90
N ALA A 410 8.95 16.67 -17.87
CA ALA A 410 8.92 17.49 -19.08
C ALA A 410 10.29 17.56 -19.75
N GLU A 411 11.39 17.39 -18.99
CA GLU A 411 12.76 17.50 -19.51
C GLU A 411 13.12 16.32 -20.42
N ASP A 412 12.46 15.17 -20.24
CA ASP A 412 12.67 13.99 -21.07
C ASP A 412 11.84 14.02 -22.38
N LEU A 413 11.01 15.05 -22.61
CA LEU A 413 10.23 15.17 -23.83
C LEU A 413 11.12 15.51 -25.04
N PRO A 414 10.81 14.99 -26.24
CA PRO A 414 11.48 15.43 -27.46
C PRO A 414 11.37 16.95 -27.66
N ILE A 415 12.40 17.54 -28.24
CA ILE A 415 12.37 18.96 -28.65
C ILE A 415 11.15 19.17 -29.55
N GLY A 416 10.34 20.19 -29.25
CA GLY A 416 9.10 20.48 -29.98
C GLY A 416 7.88 19.68 -29.51
N ALA A 417 7.94 18.92 -28.42
CA ALA A 417 6.75 18.32 -27.79
C ALA A 417 6.42 19.05 -26.49
N VAL A 418 5.18 19.53 -26.35
CA VAL A 418 4.67 20.12 -25.11
C VAL A 418 3.45 19.36 -24.64
N LEU A 419 3.38 19.09 -23.34
CA LEU A 419 2.23 18.43 -22.73
C LEU A 419 1.21 19.46 -22.27
N GLY A 420 -0.07 19.19 -22.53
CA GLY A 420 -1.16 20.00 -21.97
C GLY A 420 -1.30 19.89 -20.45
N ALA A 421 -0.84 18.77 -19.88
CA ALA A 421 -0.74 18.55 -18.44
C ALA A 421 0.45 17.62 -18.14
N TYR A 422 1.18 17.89 -17.06
CA TYR A 422 2.35 17.11 -16.63
C TYR A 422 2.02 16.13 -15.51
N ASP A 423 0.84 16.24 -14.91
CA ASP A 423 0.35 15.35 -13.88
C ASP A 423 -1.16 15.06 -14.02
N ALA A 424 -1.54 13.88 -13.53
CA ALA A 424 -2.91 13.41 -13.52
C ALA A 424 -3.17 12.70 -12.19
N THR A 425 -4.28 13.02 -11.54
CA THR A 425 -4.71 12.32 -10.33
C THR A 425 -5.79 11.31 -10.67
N ILE A 426 -5.55 10.03 -10.36
CA ILE A 426 -6.51 8.95 -10.57
C ILE A 426 -6.90 8.31 -9.24
N VAL A 427 -8.10 7.73 -9.18
CA VAL A 427 -8.57 6.95 -8.02
C VAL A 427 -8.91 5.55 -8.51
N PRO A 428 -7.92 4.63 -8.57
CA PRO A 428 -8.16 3.31 -9.13
C PRO A 428 -9.04 2.46 -8.20
N ARG A 429 -9.82 1.53 -8.78
CA ARG A 429 -10.56 0.52 -8.02
C ARG A 429 -9.67 -0.68 -7.69
N LEU A 430 -10.10 -1.50 -6.73
CA LEU A 430 -9.42 -2.74 -6.34
C LEU A 430 -9.10 -3.62 -7.56
N ARG A 431 -7.81 -3.91 -7.76
CA ARG A 431 -7.29 -4.72 -8.88
C ARG A 431 -7.63 -4.21 -10.28
N ALA A 432 -7.98 -2.93 -10.42
CA ALA A 432 -8.30 -2.33 -11.71
C ALA A 432 -7.05 -1.77 -12.42
N GLY A 433 -7.08 -1.83 -13.75
CA GLY A 433 -6.14 -1.12 -14.62
C GLY A 433 -6.74 0.20 -15.11
N VAL A 434 -6.00 1.29 -14.96
CA VAL A 434 -6.44 2.63 -15.42
C VAL A 434 -5.57 3.11 -16.57
N ARG A 435 -6.18 3.52 -17.68
CA ARG A 435 -5.44 4.16 -18.78
C ARG A 435 -5.38 5.68 -18.54
N VAL A 436 -4.17 6.23 -18.53
CA VAL A 436 -3.90 7.66 -18.35
C VAL A 436 -3.13 8.16 -19.55
N ARG A 437 -3.74 9.08 -20.31
CA ARG A 437 -3.13 9.65 -21.51
C ARG A 437 -2.75 11.09 -21.25
N PHE A 438 -1.46 11.39 -21.33
CA PHE A 438 -0.94 12.75 -21.33
C PHE A 438 -0.91 13.22 -22.79
N ALA A 439 -1.81 14.14 -23.14
CA ALA A 439 -1.85 14.68 -24.49
C ALA A 439 -0.60 15.53 -24.72
N ALA A 440 0.27 15.03 -25.60
CA ALA A 440 1.38 15.79 -26.16
C ALA A 440 0.92 16.46 -27.45
N VAL A 441 1.26 17.73 -27.57
CA VAL A 441 1.06 18.53 -28.76
C VAL A 441 2.45 18.80 -29.34
N ALA A 442 2.61 18.54 -30.63
CA ALA A 442 3.84 18.87 -31.33
C ALA A 442 3.82 20.38 -31.64
N LEU A 443 4.65 21.15 -30.95
CA LEU A 443 4.95 22.53 -31.29
C LEU A 443 5.97 22.57 -32.43
N ARG A 444 5.63 23.36 -33.44
CA ARG A 444 6.56 23.82 -34.46
C ARG A 444 7.03 25.22 -34.05
N ALA A 445 8.33 25.45 -34.15
CA ALA A 445 8.91 26.77 -33.91
C ALA A 445 9.39 27.37 -35.24
N TRP A 446 9.03 28.62 -35.50
CA TRP A 446 9.53 29.40 -36.62
C TRP A 446 10.34 30.58 -36.09
N SER A 447 11.58 30.73 -36.56
CA SER A 447 12.42 31.90 -36.28
C SER A 447 12.74 32.62 -37.56
N GLY A 448 12.86 33.94 -37.52
CA GLY A 448 13.32 34.72 -38.67
C GLY A 448 13.43 36.20 -38.32
N ARG A 449 13.67 37.02 -39.34
CA ARG A 449 13.78 38.47 -39.20
C ARG A 449 12.76 39.17 -40.08
N LEU A 450 12.06 40.13 -39.52
CA LEU A 450 11.12 40.98 -40.23
C LEU A 450 11.85 42.26 -40.66
N LEU A 451 11.94 42.49 -41.97
CA LEU A 451 12.48 43.72 -42.53
C LEU A 451 11.41 44.82 -42.44
N LEU A 452 11.41 45.50 -41.30
CA LEU A 452 10.52 46.62 -40.96
C LEU A 452 11.28 47.95 -41.03
N PRO A 453 10.60 49.09 -41.25
CA PRO A 453 11.19 50.40 -41.05
C PRO A 453 11.74 50.55 -39.62
N ALA A 454 12.92 51.17 -39.47
CA ALA A 454 13.67 51.23 -38.20
C ALA A 454 12.90 51.80 -36.99
N THR A 455 11.79 52.50 -37.22
CA THR A 455 10.92 53.08 -36.18
C THR A 455 10.03 52.05 -35.47
N TRP A 456 9.84 50.85 -36.02
CA TRP A 456 8.87 49.88 -35.50
C TRP A 456 9.42 49.00 -34.38
N ALA A 457 10.71 48.63 -34.45
CA ALA A 457 11.35 47.78 -33.47
C ALA A 457 11.55 48.46 -32.09
N SER A 458 11.56 49.79 -32.06
CA SER A 458 11.64 50.58 -30.81
C SER A 458 10.28 50.81 -30.12
N LEU A 459 9.16 50.46 -30.77
CA LEU A 459 7.79 50.71 -30.29
C LEU A 459 7.14 49.50 -29.61
N GLY A 460 7.87 48.41 -29.37
CA GLY A 460 7.31 47.19 -28.77
C GLY A 460 6.28 46.49 -29.67
N ALA A 461 6.53 46.44 -30.98
CA ALA A 461 5.65 45.80 -31.94
C ALA A 461 5.45 44.31 -31.62
N THR A 462 4.24 43.80 -31.89
CA THR A 462 3.90 42.38 -31.75
C THR A 462 3.55 41.81 -33.11
N ALA A 463 4.22 40.72 -33.50
CA ALA A 463 3.90 39.98 -34.70
C ALA A 463 2.92 38.84 -34.39
N ARG A 464 2.00 38.57 -35.33
CA ARG A 464 0.98 37.52 -35.28
C ARG A 464 1.14 36.62 -36.50
N LEU A 465 1.23 35.33 -36.25
CA LEU A 465 1.20 34.32 -37.31
C LEU A 465 -0.26 33.94 -37.56
N GLU A 466 -0.75 34.01 -38.80
CA GLU A 466 -2.15 33.74 -39.13
C GLU A 466 -2.33 32.61 -40.16
N ARG A 467 -3.40 31.83 -39.99
CA ARG A 467 -3.91 30.89 -41.01
C ARG A 467 -4.94 31.56 -41.92
N GLY A 468 -5.23 30.94 -43.06
CA GLY A 468 -6.37 31.31 -43.92
C GLY A 468 -7.65 31.50 -43.11
N GLY A 469 -8.37 32.60 -43.38
CA GLY A 469 -9.51 33.05 -42.58
C GLY A 469 -9.17 34.00 -41.42
N GLY A 470 -7.91 34.39 -41.24
CA GLY A 470 -7.49 35.39 -40.25
C GLY A 470 -7.38 34.85 -38.81
N THR A 471 -7.37 33.53 -38.63
CA THR A 471 -7.20 32.92 -37.31
C THR A 471 -5.74 33.04 -36.86
N VAL A 472 -5.52 33.69 -35.72
CA VAL A 472 -4.19 33.85 -35.12
C VAL A 472 -3.72 32.51 -34.53
N MET A 473 -2.57 32.05 -35.00
CA MET A 473 -1.92 30.78 -34.60
C MET A 473 -0.89 30.98 -33.49
N ALA A 474 -0.09 32.05 -33.59
CA ALA A 474 0.97 32.38 -32.62
C ALA A 474 1.20 33.89 -32.55
N ARG A 475 1.81 34.33 -31.45
CA ARG A 475 2.22 35.73 -31.25
C ARG A 475 3.68 35.75 -30.82
N SER A 476 4.45 36.69 -31.36
CA SER A 476 5.83 36.93 -30.98
C SER A 476 6.01 38.42 -30.74
N PRO A 477 6.64 38.85 -29.64
CA PRO A 477 7.23 40.19 -29.60
C PRO A 477 8.28 40.31 -30.72
N VAL A 478 8.43 41.51 -31.27
CA VAL A 478 9.45 41.81 -32.28
C VAL A 478 10.70 42.34 -31.59
N GLY A 479 11.85 41.69 -31.81
CA GLY A 479 13.14 42.10 -31.28
C GLY A 479 13.65 43.41 -31.90
N HIS A 480 14.71 43.98 -31.32
CA HIS A 480 15.27 45.27 -31.76
C HIS A 480 15.79 45.24 -33.20
N GLY A 481 16.27 44.08 -33.68
CA GLY A 481 16.71 43.86 -35.05
C GLY A 481 15.63 43.26 -35.96
N GLY A 482 14.37 43.25 -35.52
CA GLY A 482 13.25 42.64 -36.25
C GLY A 482 13.11 41.14 -36.04
N GLU A 483 13.83 40.54 -35.09
CA GLU A 483 13.77 39.10 -34.81
C GLU A 483 12.39 38.69 -34.29
N VAL A 484 11.87 37.56 -34.77
CA VAL A 484 10.62 36.96 -34.30
C VAL A 484 10.76 35.46 -34.08
N TYR A 485 10.01 34.95 -33.12
CA TYR A 485 9.96 33.56 -32.75
C TYR A 485 8.51 33.12 -32.49
N PHE A 486 7.97 32.28 -33.35
CA PHE A 486 6.60 31.77 -33.25
C PHE A 486 6.59 30.30 -32.84
N GLU A 487 5.85 29.95 -31.80
CA GLU A 487 5.52 28.57 -31.44
C GLU A 487 4.05 28.28 -31.70
N PHE A 488 3.73 27.20 -32.41
CA PHE A 488 2.35 26.83 -32.74
C PHE A 488 2.18 25.31 -32.89
N ASP A 489 0.96 24.83 -32.66
CA ASP A 489 0.60 23.40 -32.57
C ASP A 489 0.17 22.74 -33.91
N GLY A 490 0.41 23.42 -35.04
CA GLY A 490 0.20 22.90 -36.39
C GLY A 490 -0.62 23.82 -37.30
N GLY A 491 -0.80 23.40 -38.56
CA GLY A 491 -1.43 24.19 -39.62
C GLY A 491 -0.48 24.88 -40.58
N ASP A 492 -1.04 25.37 -41.67
CA ASP A 492 -0.32 26.10 -42.71
C ASP A 492 -0.52 27.61 -42.53
N PRO A 493 0.41 28.30 -41.87
CA PRO A 493 0.36 29.76 -41.81
C PRO A 493 0.45 30.34 -43.22
N VAL A 494 -0.29 31.43 -43.43
CA VAL A 494 -0.44 32.09 -44.73
C VAL A 494 0.25 33.45 -44.73
N ARG A 495 0.28 34.15 -43.59
CA ARG A 495 0.91 35.47 -43.46
C ARG A 495 1.36 35.77 -42.03
N VAL A 496 2.25 36.74 -41.89
CA VAL A 496 2.61 37.38 -40.61
C VAL A 496 2.05 38.80 -40.60
N VAL A 497 1.33 39.16 -39.54
CA VAL A 497 0.80 40.52 -39.33
C VAL A 497 1.53 41.15 -38.16
N VAL A 498 2.15 42.31 -38.38
CA VAL A 498 2.85 43.08 -37.35
C VAL A 498 1.98 44.25 -36.94
N GLU A 499 1.74 44.40 -35.64
CA GLU A 499 1.00 45.52 -35.09
C GLU A 499 1.86 46.29 -34.09
N SER A 500 1.82 47.62 -34.21
CA SER A 500 2.37 48.58 -33.25
C SER A 500 1.28 49.57 -32.83
N ALA A 501 1.60 50.46 -31.88
CA ALA A 501 0.68 51.53 -31.47
C ALA A 501 0.31 52.50 -32.60
N LEU A 502 1.05 52.53 -33.72
CA LEU A 502 0.92 53.53 -34.77
C LEU A 502 0.60 52.96 -36.15
N ALA A 503 0.84 51.66 -36.40
CA ALA A 503 0.68 51.09 -37.73
C ALA A 503 0.57 49.55 -37.72
N VAL A 504 0.03 49.01 -38.82
CA VAL A 504 -0.12 47.58 -39.11
C VAL A 504 0.58 47.24 -40.43
N ALA A 505 1.39 46.18 -40.43
CA ALA A 505 2.09 45.70 -41.62
C ALA A 505 1.84 44.20 -41.83
N THR A 506 1.78 43.79 -43.10
CA THR A 506 1.63 42.40 -43.51
C THR A 506 2.90 41.93 -44.19
N CYS A 507 3.45 40.80 -43.75
CA CYS A 507 4.61 40.15 -44.35
C CYS A 507 4.14 38.83 -44.97
N ASP A 508 4.35 38.69 -46.28
CA ASP A 508 4.01 37.47 -47.01
C ASP A 508 5.10 36.41 -46.79
N LEU A 509 4.67 35.16 -46.60
CA LEU A 509 5.57 34.03 -46.43
C LEU A 509 6.07 33.52 -47.80
N PRO A 510 7.33 33.07 -47.92
CA PRO A 510 7.88 32.56 -49.17
C PRO A 510 7.15 31.29 -49.67
N GLU A 511 6.96 31.17 -50.99
CA GLU A 511 6.24 30.05 -51.62
C GLU A 511 6.92 28.68 -51.45
N ARG A 512 8.26 28.64 -51.32
CA ARG A 512 9.02 27.41 -51.07
C ARG A 512 9.30 27.24 -49.60
N ARG A 513 8.42 26.51 -48.92
CA ARG A 513 8.65 26.07 -47.54
C ARG A 513 9.50 24.81 -47.57
N ALA A 514 10.72 24.87 -47.08
CA ALA A 514 11.39 23.66 -46.61
C ALA A 514 10.72 23.25 -45.30
N VAL A 515 9.52 22.66 -45.38
CA VAL A 515 8.92 21.94 -44.26
C VAL A 515 9.68 20.63 -44.12
N GLY A 516 10.94 20.71 -43.70
CA GLY A 516 11.63 19.55 -43.17
C GLY A 516 11.01 19.17 -41.83
N ASP A 517 11.23 17.93 -41.37
CA ASP A 517 10.88 17.46 -40.02
C ASP A 517 11.64 18.20 -38.88
N ALA A 518 12.21 19.37 -39.16
CA ALA A 518 12.92 20.18 -38.20
C ALA A 518 11.94 20.89 -37.26
N THR A 519 12.14 20.72 -35.96
CA THR A 519 11.37 21.32 -34.87
C THR A 519 11.48 22.85 -34.82
N LEU A 520 12.58 23.39 -35.34
CA LEU A 520 12.79 24.80 -35.61
C LEU A 520 13.00 25.02 -37.12
N THR A 521 12.15 25.83 -37.74
CA THR A 521 12.28 26.26 -39.13
C THR A 521 12.74 27.72 -39.17
N ASP A 522 13.84 27.99 -39.85
CA ASP A 522 14.23 29.37 -40.17
C ASP A 522 13.43 29.86 -41.39
N ILE A 523 12.62 30.89 -41.19
CA ILE A 523 11.82 31.52 -42.27
C ILE A 523 12.60 32.62 -43.00
N GLY A 524 13.83 32.90 -42.58
CA GLY A 524 14.71 33.90 -43.16
C GLY A 524 14.21 35.33 -42.97
N ASP A 525 14.61 36.20 -43.89
CA ASP A 525 14.25 37.62 -43.89
C ASP A 525 12.93 37.83 -44.64
N LEU A 526 11.89 38.24 -43.93
CA LEU A 526 10.57 38.54 -44.50
C LEU A 526 10.43 40.04 -44.77
N THR A 527 10.11 40.39 -46.02
CA THR A 527 9.82 41.79 -46.38
C THR A 527 8.36 42.11 -46.06
N CYS A 528 8.15 43.09 -45.19
CA CYS A 528 6.81 43.49 -44.77
C CYS A 528 6.33 44.70 -45.57
N ARG A 529 5.06 44.68 -45.98
CA ARG A 529 4.39 45.81 -46.63
C ARG A 529 3.45 46.48 -45.64
N GLU A 530 3.61 47.78 -45.48
CA GLU A 530 2.76 48.59 -44.62
C GLU A 530 1.36 48.68 -45.23
N THR A 531 0.34 48.26 -44.50
CA THR A 531 -1.05 48.45 -44.91
C THR A 531 -1.53 49.69 -44.19
N VAL A 532 -1.38 50.87 -44.82
CA VAL A 532 -1.81 52.14 -44.24
C VAL A 532 -3.31 52.09 -44.01
N THR A 533 -3.70 51.75 -42.79
CA THR A 533 -5.02 52.07 -42.27
C THR A 533 -4.76 53.15 -41.23
N THR A 534 -4.93 54.39 -41.64
CA THR A 534 -5.00 55.53 -40.75
C THR A 534 -6.02 55.21 -39.65
N LEU A 535 -5.54 54.82 -38.46
CA LEU A 535 -6.33 54.91 -37.23
C LEU A 535 -6.42 56.39 -36.86
N VAL A 536 -7.20 57.12 -37.66
CA VAL A 536 -7.75 58.41 -37.24
C VAL A 536 -8.96 58.08 -36.38
N ASN A 537 -8.76 58.17 -35.07
CA ASN A 537 -9.73 58.46 -34.02
C ASN A 537 -11.20 58.07 -34.28
N ALA A 538 -11.69 57.10 -33.51
CA ALA A 538 -13.07 57.11 -33.03
C ALA A 538 -13.18 56.53 -31.61
N ARG A 539 -12.99 57.44 -30.65
CA ARG A 539 -13.34 57.45 -29.21
C ARG A 539 -12.47 56.69 -28.21
#